data_AF-A0A656XWV3-F1
#
_entry.id   AF-A0A656XWV3-F1
#
_cell.length_a   1.000
_cell.length_b   1.000
_cell.length_c   1.000
_cell.angle_alpha   90.00
_cell.angle_beta   90.00
_cell.angle_gamma   90.00
#
_symmetry.space_group_name_H-M   'P 1'
#
loop_
_entity.id
_entity.type
_entity.pdbx_description
1 polymer ?
#
loop_
_entity_poly.entity_id
_entity_poly.type
_entity_poly.pdbx_seq_one_letter_code
_entity_poly.pdbx_strand_id
1 'polypeptide(L)' 'MSETGGTDVTPGQVPGLSSTSDAAVDEALSTLVGLEDQPLRSHVAVFDAVHGALQDRLADAEG' A
#
# COMPACT_ATOMS: atom_id res chain seq x y z
N MET A 1 -29.41 15.89 -16.84
CA MET A 1 -29.67 14.60 -16.18
C MET A 1 -28.33 14.08 -15.70
N SER A 2 -28.24 13.88 -14.39
CA SER A 2 -27.02 13.58 -13.65
C SER A 2 -26.51 12.18 -13.94
N GLU A 3 -25.22 12.04 -14.24
CA GLU A 3 -24.53 10.76 -14.08
C GLU A 3 -23.51 10.93 -12.95
N THR A 4 -24.02 10.75 -11.73
CA THR A 4 -23.21 10.58 -10.53
C THR A 4 -22.61 9.17 -10.62
N GLY A 5 -21.44 9.06 -11.24
CA GLY A 5 -20.62 7.84 -11.21
C GLY A 5 -20.07 7.62 -9.81
N GLY A 6 -20.93 7.19 -8.88
CA GLY A 6 -20.54 6.73 -7.56
C GLY A 6 -19.74 5.44 -7.74
N THR A 7 -18.46 5.48 -7.41
CA THR A 7 -17.67 4.27 -7.25
C THR A 7 -18.28 3.49 -6.10
N ASP A 8 -18.98 2.39 -6.42
CA ASP A 8 -19.39 1.37 -5.48
C ASP A 8 -18.12 0.74 -4.88
N VAL A 9 -17.63 1.33 -3.80
CA VAL A 9 -16.60 0.70 -2.98
C VAL A 9 -17.36 -0.16 -1.98
N THR A 10 -17.68 -1.39 -2.38
CA THR A 10 -18.25 -2.39 -1.47
C THR A 10 -17.34 -2.52 -0.24
N PRO A 11 -17.78 -2.18 0.99
CA PRO A 11 -16.96 -2.29 2.18
C PRO A 11 -16.80 -3.78 2.51
N GLY A 12 -15.62 -4.35 2.22
CA GLY A 12 -15.33 -5.76 2.50
C GLY A 12 -14.66 -6.54 1.38
N GLN A 13 -14.48 -5.95 0.19
CA GLN A 13 -13.49 -6.48 -0.75
C GLN A 13 -12.12 -5.99 -0.27
N VAL A 14 -11.29 -6.88 0.28
CA VAL A 14 -9.83 -6.73 0.18
C VAL A 14 -9.47 -7.47 -1.11
N PRO A 15 -9.42 -6.79 -2.28
CA PRO A 15 -8.91 -7.46 -3.46
C PRO A 15 -7.50 -7.92 -3.10
N GLY A 16 -7.25 -9.23 -3.20
CA GLY A 16 -5.92 -9.78 -3.01
C GLY A 16 -4.93 -8.89 -3.73
N LEU A 17 -3.95 -8.38 -2.97
CA LEU A 17 -2.97 -7.37 -3.38
C LEU A 17 -2.65 -7.57 -4.86
N SER A 18 -3.31 -6.77 -5.70
CA SER A 18 -3.13 -6.89 -7.14
C SER A 18 -1.71 -6.43 -7.38
N SER A 19 -0.83 -7.37 -7.71
CA SER A 19 0.60 -7.11 -7.87
C SER A 19 0.79 -5.82 -8.66
N THR A 20 1.61 -4.93 -8.14
CA THR A 20 1.93 -3.64 -8.76
C THR A 20 2.80 -3.82 -10.02
N SER A 21 3.03 -5.07 -10.45
CA SER A 21 4.00 -5.49 -11.47
C SER A 21 5.44 -5.12 -11.13
N ASP A 22 5.68 -4.70 -9.88
CA ASP A 22 6.97 -4.34 -9.33
C ASP A 22 7.20 -5.12 -8.05
N ALA A 23 8.13 -6.08 -8.11
CA ALA A 23 8.40 -6.98 -7.00
C ALA A 23 8.93 -6.25 -5.75
N ALA A 24 9.63 -5.13 -5.93
CA ALA A 24 10.15 -4.34 -4.81
C ALA A 24 9.04 -3.54 -4.13
N VAL A 25 8.11 -2.98 -4.91
CA VAL A 25 6.92 -2.32 -4.37
C VAL A 25 6.01 -3.34 -3.68
N ASP A 26 5.80 -4.51 -4.28
CA ASP A 26 4.99 -5.58 -3.68
C ASP A 26 5.59 -6.09 -2.36
N GLU A 27 6.91 -6.23 -2.28
CA GLU A 27 7.62 -6.59 -1.04
C GLU A 27 7.42 -5.53 0.04
N ALA A 28 7.62 -4.25 -0.29
CA ALA A 28 7.49 -3.17 0.67
C ALA A 28 6.05 -3.09 1.22
N LEU A 29 5.05 -3.24 0.37
CA LEU A 29 3.63 -3.24 0.78
C LEU A 29 3.24 -4.48 1.58
N SER A 30 3.93 -5.61 1.42
CA SER A 30 3.67 -6.82 2.20
C SER A 30 3.91 -6.60 3.71
N THR A 31 4.77 -5.65 4.08
CA THR A 31 5.05 -5.28 5.48
C THR A 31 3.85 -4.65 6.20
N LEU A 32 2.86 -4.15 5.45
CA LEU A 32 1.63 -3.57 5.98
C LEU A 32 0.58 -4.64 6.36
N VAL A 33 0.76 -5.89 5.93
CA VAL A 33 -0.19 -6.97 6.20
C VAL A 33 -0.21 -7.29 7.69
N GLY A 34 -1.38 -7.18 8.33
CA GLY A 34 -1.57 -7.45 9.77
C GLY A 34 -1.05 -6.32 10.67
N LEU A 35 -0.76 -5.15 10.11
CA LEU A 35 -0.35 -3.99 10.90
C LEU A 35 -1.48 -3.53 11.85
N GLU A 36 -2.74 -3.70 11.46
CA GLU A 36 -3.92 -3.38 12.24
C GLU A 36 -3.99 -4.10 13.60
N ASP A 37 -3.38 -5.28 13.70
CA ASP A 37 -3.32 -6.08 14.92
C ASP A 37 -2.16 -5.66 15.84
N GLN A 38 -1.26 -4.79 15.36
CA GLN A 38 -0.13 -4.29 16.14
C GLN A 38 -0.50 -3.04 16.96
N PRO A 39 0.23 -2.77 18.06
CA PRO A 39 0.09 -1.52 18.80
C PRO A 39 0.29 -0.30 17.88
N LEU A 40 -0.60 0.70 17.99
CA LEU A 40 -0.57 1.93 17.18
C LEU A 40 0.81 2.62 17.16
N ARG A 41 1.55 2.54 18.27
CA ARG A 41 2.90 3.11 18.35
C ARG A 41 3.89 2.47 17.37
N SER A 42 3.70 1.20 17.01
CA SER A 42 4.52 0.47 16.04
C SER A 42 4.21 0.85 14.59
N HIS A 43 3.02 1.39 14.32
CA HIS A 43 2.57 1.69 12.96
C HIS A 43 3.47 2.72 12.28
N VAL A 44 3.90 3.75 13.02
CA VAL A 44 4.75 4.81 12.47
C VAL A 44 6.07 4.27 11.96
N ALA A 45 6.71 3.35 12.69
CA ALA A 45 7.97 2.75 12.26
C ALA A 45 7.80 1.89 11.00
N VAL A 46 6.67 1.18 10.88
CA VAL A 46 6.36 0.37 9.70
C VAL A 46 6.07 1.26 8.50
N PHE A 47 5.28 2.33 8.66
CA PHE A 47 5.03 3.30 7.59
C PHE A 47 6.30 4.00 7.11
N ASP A 48 7.19 4.38 8.03
CA ASP A 48 8.47 5.01 7.68
C ASP A 48 9.35 4.07 6.85
N ALA A 49 9.42 2.79 7.24
CA ALA A 49 10.15 1.76 6.49
C ALA A 49 9.59 1.55 5.08
N VAL A 50 8.27 1.49 4.94
CA VAL A 50 7.59 1.37 3.62
C VAL A 50 7.90 2.59 2.77
N HIS A 51 7.77 3.80 3.31
CA HIS A 51 8.08 5.02 2.57
C HIS A 51 9.54 5.05 2.10
N GLY A 52 10.49 4.66 2.94
CA GLY A 52 11.90 4.56 2.56
C GLY A 52 12.11 3.59 1.40
N ALA A 53 11.58 2.38 1.49
CA ALA A 53 11.69 1.37 0.44
C ALA A 53 11.08 1.85 -0.90
N LEU A 54 9.94 2.53 -0.86
CA LEU A 54 9.30 3.09 -2.05
C LEU A 54 10.12 4.25 -2.64
N GLN A 55 10.72 5.09 -1.80
CA GLN A 55 11.59 6.18 -2.24
C GLN A 55 12.87 5.66 -2.90
N ASP A 56 13.50 4.64 -2.32
CA ASP A 56 14.67 3.98 -2.89
C ASP A 56 14.33 3.38 -4.25
N ARG A 57 13.18 2.69 -4.35
CA ARG A 57 12.72 2.11 -5.62
C ARG A 57 12.43 3.17 -6.68
N LEU A 58 11.90 4.33 -6.30
CA LEU A 58 11.68 5.45 -7.21
C LEU A 58 13.01 6.02 -7.71
N ALA A 59 13.98 6.23 -6.80
CA ALA A 59 15.31 6.72 -7.15
C ALA A 59 16.03 5.77 -8.13
N ASP A 60 15.92 4.46 -7.93
CA ASP A 60 16.45 3.44 -8.85
C ASP A 60 15.74 3.41 -10.22
N ALA A 61 14.49 3.88 -10.30
CA ALA A 61 13.75 3.96 -11.57
C ALA A 61 14.15 5.18 -12.41
N GLU A 62 14.54 6.28 -11.75
CA GLU A 62 14.85 7.57 -12.36
C GLU A 62 16.35 7.74 -12.72
N GLY A 63 17.22 6.86 -12.20
CA GLY A 63 18.67 6.86 -12.44
C GLY A 63 19.12 6.03 -13.63
#